data_AF-A0A7D5ZKE7-F1
#
_entry.id   AF-A0A7D5ZKE7-F1
#
_cell.length_a   1.000
_cell.length_b   1.000
_cell.length_c   1.000
_cell.angle_alpha   90.00
_cell.angle_beta   90.00
_cell.angle_gamma   90.00
#
_symmetry.space_group_name_H-M   'P 1'
#
loop_
_entity.id
_entity.type
_entity.pdbx_description
1 polymer ?
#
loop_
_entity_poly.entity_id
_entity_poly.type
_entity_poly.pdbx_seq_one_letter_code
_entity_poly.pdbx_strand_id
1 'polypeptide(L)'
;MTEEASATTGARLPEAVDGAPFGVGWALPLHQRPQREVFTALKELLAAGVPAEDAAALRDPRVPAQMWPQVLAREVASTARWAARRTLALAGREPAGRPMWHGRGRVLTLLPAHGHAVHLIRRALPFAVCGMPVLVAGHDHQRAAVANAVARITRLLSLRPGTLETAPDPARTAVAALTADDVVVVTGHAATARTVRSATAASVLGATGGCVVLIGPDGGQLDAATAALRVHEHPGSCTRLGGVWTADPTDGPLWRDTTGAAAALEAVVTAAHPSAVYRLTGSLDDPPRDVAGYTALPCDEAGVVGTLVGFGRDPQQGWPGDFLV
;
A
#
# COMPACT_ATOMS: atom_id res chain seq x y z
N MET A 1 32.83 -12.74 -49.88
CA MET A 1 31.58 -13.33 -50.38
C MET A 1 31.34 -14.57 -49.53
N THR A 2 30.42 -14.67 -48.58
CA THR A 2 29.13 -14.01 -48.27
C THR A 2 28.85 -14.31 -46.78
N GLU A 3 28.60 -13.30 -45.95
CA GLU A 3 27.32 -12.90 -45.31
C GLU A 3 26.94 -13.62 -44.00
N GLU A 4 26.32 -12.81 -43.12
CA GLU A 4 25.89 -13.00 -41.74
C GLU A 4 24.76 -14.04 -41.56
N ALA A 5 24.59 -14.56 -40.33
CA ALA A 5 23.36 -14.37 -39.57
C ALA A 5 23.48 -14.84 -38.11
N SER A 6 23.29 -13.87 -37.22
CA SER A 6 22.96 -14.01 -35.80
C SER A 6 21.56 -14.60 -35.62
N ALA A 7 21.37 -15.48 -34.63
CA ALA A 7 20.04 -15.81 -34.11
C ALA A 7 20.10 -16.14 -32.60
N THR A 8 19.77 -15.12 -31.83
CA THR A 8 19.23 -15.14 -30.47
C THR A 8 18.12 -16.19 -30.32
N THR A 9 18.28 -17.13 -29.38
CA THR A 9 17.17 -18.00 -28.95
C THR A 9 16.71 -17.57 -27.57
N GLY A 10 15.49 -17.04 -27.52
CA GLY A 10 14.89 -16.43 -26.34
C GLY A 10 14.68 -17.40 -25.20
N ALA A 11 15.05 -16.97 -23.99
CA ALA A 11 14.56 -17.55 -22.76
C ALA A 11 13.05 -17.22 -22.65
N ARG A 12 12.20 -18.20 -22.96
CA ARG A 12 10.80 -18.18 -22.55
C ARG A 12 10.75 -18.16 -21.03
N LEU A 13 10.02 -17.20 -20.47
CA LEU A 13 9.59 -17.26 -19.07
C LEU A 13 8.78 -18.56 -18.86
N PRO A 14 8.91 -19.24 -17.72
CA PRO A 14 8.11 -20.42 -17.45
C PRO A 14 6.63 -20.06 -17.40
N GLU A 15 5.82 -20.85 -18.10
CA GLU A 15 4.37 -20.80 -18.04
C GLU A 15 3.89 -20.90 -16.59
N ALA A 16 2.89 -20.10 -16.26
CA ALA A 16 2.27 -20.07 -14.95
C ALA A 16 1.78 -21.47 -14.58
N VAL A 17 2.21 -21.97 -13.42
CA VAL A 17 1.65 -23.18 -12.83
C VAL A 17 0.23 -22.85 -12.37
N ASP A 18 -0.74 -23.53 -12.96
CA ASP A 18 -2.15 -23.52 -12.54
C ASP A 18 -2.29 -23.77 -11.03
N GLY A 19 -3.05 -22.91 -10.35
CA GLY A 19 -3.61 -23.23 -9.03
C GLY A 19 -3.09 -22.48 -7.81
N ALA A 20 -2.23 -21.46 -7.95
CA ALA A 20 -1.94 -20.52 -6.86
C ALA A 20 -2.45 -19.11 -7.24
N PRO A 21 -3.44 -18.53 -6.53
CA PRO A 21 -3.80 -17.14 -6.75
C PRO A 21 -2.58 -16.31 -6.33
N PHE A 22 -1.97 -15.61 -7.29
CA PHE A 22 -0.84 -14.69 -7.15
C PHE A 22 -0.26 -14.60 -5.73
N GLY A 23 0.81 -15.36 -5.47
CA GLY A 23 1.53 -15.32 -4.21
C GLY A 23 2.00 -13.90 -3.95
N VAL A 24 1.26 -13.18 -3.11
CA VAL A 24 1.60 -11.81 -2.77
C VAL A 24 2.92 -11.85 -2.03
N GLY A 25 3.88 -11.14 -2.59
CA GLY A 25 5.26 -11.21 -2.22
C GLY A 25 5.84 -9.81 -2.09
N TRP A 26 7.00 -9.65 -1.49
CA TRP A 26 7.51 -8.31 -1.17
C TRP A 26 7.91 -7.54 -2.42
N ALA A 27 7.66 -6.23 -2.44
CA ALA A 27 8.08 -5.36 -3.55
C ALA A 27 9.58 -5.06 -3.56
N LEU A 28 10.32 -5.46 -2.52
CA LEU A 28 11.71 -5.10 -2.28
C LEU A 28 12.56 -6.36 -2.07
N PRO A 29 13.67 -6.55 -2.83
CA PRO A 29 14.60 -7.63 -2.59
C PRO A 29 15.06 -7.65 -1.12
N LEU A 30 14.89 -8.79 -0.46
CA LEU A 30 15.15 -8.99 0.98
C LEU A 30 16.51 -8.46 1.44
N HIS A 31 17.56 -8.58 0.63
CA HIS A 31 18.93 -8.19 1.00
C HIS A 31 19.12 -6.69 1.26
N GLN A 32 18.21 -5.83 0.77
CA GLN A 32 18.25 -4.40 1.06
C GLN A 32 17.73 -4.12 2.47
N ARG A 33 18.62 -3.70 3.37
CA ARG A 33 18.31 -3.46 4.78
C ARG A 33 17.84 -2.03 5.01
N PRO A 34 16.90 -1.78 5.94
CA PRO A 34 16.64 -0.44 6.44
C PRO A 34 17.92 0.24 6.90
N GLN A 35 18.15 1.46 6.45
CA GLN A 35 19.30 2.28 6.87
C GLN A 35 19.17 2.63 8.35
N ARG A 36 20.26 2.48 9.10
CA ARG A 36 20.27 2.64 10.56
C ARG A 36 19.88 4.06 10.96
N GLU A 37 20.40 5.05 10.27
CA GLU A 37 20.19 6.47 10.55
C GLU A 37 18.70 6.83 10.34
N VAL A 38 18.10 6.32 9.27
CA VAL A 38 16.68 6.52 8.97
C VAL A 38 15.80 5.83 10.00
N PHE A 39 16.17 4.63 10.46
CA PHE A 39 15.45 3.95 11.53
C PHE A 39 15.51 4.70 12.86
N THR A 40 16.66 5.32 13.18
CA THR A 40 16.79 6.21 14.35
C THR A 40 15.85 7.42 14.22
N ALA A 41 15.83 8.09 13.07
CA ALA A 41 14.94 9.24 12.83
C ALA A 41 13.45 8.86 12.95
N LEU A 42 13.05 7.68 12.44
CA LEU A 42 11.70 7.16 12.63
C LEU A 42 11.34 6.98 14.12
N LYS A 43 12.28 6.46 14.93
CA LYS A 43 12.07 6.31 16.38
C LYS A 43 11.97 7.66 17.09
N GLU A 44 12.78 8.64 16.69
CA GLU A 44 12.73 9.99 17.24
C GLU A 44 11.39 10.66 16.93
N LEU A 45 10.89 10.56 15.70
CA LEU A 45 9.56 11.05 15.33
C LEU A 45 8.43 10.33 16.07
N LEU A 46 8.60 9.06 16.41
CA LEU A 46 7.63 8.35 17.26
C LEU A 46 7.61 8.86 18.69
N ALA A 47 8.78 9.17 19.25
CA ALA A 47 8.91 9.63 20.62
C ALA A 47 8.48 11.10 20.78
N ALA A 48 8.88 11.96 19.84
CA ALA A 48 8.66 13.39 19.90
C ALA A 48 7.41 13.87 19.14
N GLY A 49 6.88 13.06 18.22
CA GLY A 49 5.87 13.47 17.26
C GLY A 49 6.47 14.20 16.06
N VAL A 50 5.66 14.37 15.00
CA VAL A 50 6.03 15.21 13.86
C VAL A 50 5.91 16.68 14.26
N PRO A 51 6.92 17.53 13.98
CA PRO A 51 6.86 18.96 14.29
C PRO A 51 5.60 19.62 13.73
N ALA A 52 5.00 20.53 14.50
CA ALA A 52 3.70 21.14 14.16
C ALA A 52 3.70 21.85 12.79
N GLU A 53 4.81 22.51 12.44
CA GLU A 53 4.96 23.16 11.13
C GLU A 53 4.92 22.14 9.98
N ASP A 54 5.60 21.00 10.14
CA ASP A 54 5.58 19.92 9.16
C ASP A 54 4.22 19.25 9.08
N ALA A 55 3.58 19.00 10.22
CA ALA A 55 2.24 18.43 10.26
C ALA A 55 1.22 19.33 9.55
N ALA A 56 1.32 20.66 9.74
CA ALA A 56 0.47 21.63 9.08
C ALA A 56 0.70 21.69 7.56
N ALA A 57 1.95 21.55 7.12
CA ALA A 57 2.31 21.61 5.70
C ALA A 57 2.05 20.31 4.93
N LEU A 58 2.13 19.16 5.59
CA LEU A 58 1.87 17.84 5.01
C LEU A 58 0.38 17.46 4.95
N ARG A 59 -0.48 18.33 5.50
CA ARG A 59 -1.91 18.11 5.64
C ARG A 59 -2.62 17.99 4.29
N ASP A 60 -3.44 16.94 4.14
CA ASP A 60 -4.52 16.95 3.16
C ASP A 60 -5.70 17.77 3.70
N PRO A 61 -6.19 18.77 2.94
CA PRO A 61 -7.31 19.61 3.37
C PRO A 61 -8.63 18.85 3.59
N ARG A 62 -8.75 17.62 3.09
CA ARG A 62 -9.95 16.77 3.27
C ARG A 62 -10.04 16.13 4.65
N VAL A 63 -8.93 16.10 5.39
CA VAL A 63 -8.89 15.58 6.76
C VAL A 63 -8.87 16.77 7.73
N PRO A 64 -9.70 16.78 8.79
CA PRO A 64 -9.70 17.84 9.78
C PRO A 64 -8.30 18.12 10.33
N ALA A 65 -7.93 19.39 10.47
CA ALA A 65 -6.57 19.80 10.84
C ALA A 65 -6.10 19.17 12.16
N GLN A 66 -7.00 19.08 13.14
CA GLN A 66 -6.73 18.51 14.46
C GLN A 66 -6.42 16.99 14.44
N MET A 67 -6.81 16.28 13.37
CA MET A 67 -6.54 14.84 13.25
C MET A 67 -5.16 14.55 12.66
N TRP A 68 -4.54 15.51 11.97
CA TRP A 68 -3.28 15.28 11.24
C TRP A 68 -2.10 14.81 12.10
N PRO A 69 -1.89 15.33 13.32
CA PRO A 69 -0.84 14.79 14.20
C PRO A 69 -0.98 13.29 14.43
N GLN A 70 -2.21 12.81 14.65
CA GLN A 70 -2.50 11.39 14.87
C GLN A 70 -2.33 10.57 13.59
N VAL A 71 -2.77 11.11 12.44
CA VAL A 71 -2.57 10.46 11.14
C VAL A 71 -1.08 10.26 10.85
N LEU A 72 -0.26 11.30 10.99
CA LEU A 72 1.18 11.20 10.74
C LEU A 72 1.86 10.27 11.75
N ALA A 73 1.49 10.34 13.04
CA ALA A 73 2.03 9.43 14.06
C ALA A 73 1.74 7.97 13.69
N ARG A 74 0.52 7.66 13.22
CA ARG A 74 0.14 6.32 12.76
C ARG A 74 0.96 5.88 11.55
N GLU A 75 1.17 6.75 10.57
CA GLU A 75 1.98 6.41 9.39
C GLU A 75 3.47 6.17 9.76
N VAL A 76 4.06 7.04 10.58
CA VAL A 76 5.42 6.87 11.08
C VAL A 76 5.56 5.57 11.89
N ALA A 77 4.58 5.26 12.74
CA ALA A 77 4.58 4.04 13.55
C ALA A 77 4.51 2.79 12.67
N SER A 78 3.71 2.85 11.61
CA SER A 78 3.57 1.78 10.63
C SER A 78 4.89 1.54 9.89
N THR A 79 5.55 2.61 9.42
CA THR A 79 6.84 2.51 8.73
C THR A 79 7.95 2.02 9.67
N ALA A 80 7.99 2.48 10.92
CA ALA A 80 8.96 2.01 11.90
C ALA A 80 8.77 0.52 12.23
N ARG A 81 7.52 0.11 12.48
CA ARG A 81 7.17 -1.30 12.71
C ARG A 81 7.57 -2.16 11.52
N TRP A 82 7.30 -1.70 10.30
CA TRP A 82 7.74 -2.34 9.08
C TRP A 82 9.27 -2.49 9.02
N ALA A 83 10.02 -1.41 9.22
CA ALA A 83 11.49 -1.45 9.16
C ALA A 83 12.08 -2.42 10.22
N ALA A 84 11.49 -2.46 11.42
CA ALA A 84 11.87 -3.41 12.46
C ALA A 84 11.60 -4.86 12.05
N ARG A 85 10.38 -5.17 11.60
CA ARG A 85 10.01 -6.52 11.13
C ARG A 85 10.85 -6.97 9.95
N ARG A 86 11.20 -6.06 9.02
CA ARG A 86 12.11 -6.37 7.90
C ARG A 86 13.49 -6.79 8.39
N THR A 87 14.01 -6.09 9.40
CA THR A 87 15.30 -6.43 10.02
C THR A 87 15.25 -7.81 10.68
N LEU A 88 14.12 -8.15 11.34
CA LEU A 88 13.90 -9.47 11.94
C LEU A 88 13.78 -10.57 10.89
N ALA A 89 13.07 -10.32 9.79
CA ALA A 89 12.93 -11.29 8.69
C ALA A 89 14.27 -11.59 8.01
N LEU A 90 15.12 -10.57 7.83
CA LEU A 90 16.50 -10.74 7.37
C LEU A 90 17.36 -11.59 8.30
N ALA A 91 17.01 -11.66 9.58
CA ALA A 91 17.63 -12.53 10.57
C ALA A 91 16.93 -13.89 10.71
N GLY A 92 15.96 -14.21 9.83
CA GLY A 92 15.19 -15.46 9.88
C GLY A 92 14.21 -15.55 11.06
N ARG A 93 13.87 -14.42 11.69
CA ARG A 93 13.00 -14.35 12.88
C ARG A 93 11.56 -13.97 12.60
N GLU A 94 11.27 -13.56 11.37
CA GLU A 94 9.93 -13.26 10.88
C GLU A 94 9.78 -13.96 9.52
N PRO A 95 8.56 -14.44 9.19
CA PRO A 95 8.30 -15.00 7.87
C PRO A 95 8.51 -13.93 6.80
N ALA A 96 9.03 -14.36 5.65
CA ALA A 96 9.19 -13.52 4.47
C ALA A 96 8.65 -14.19 3.21
N GLY A 97 7.75 -13.50 2.52
CA GLY A 97 7.26 -13.90 1.20
C GLY A 97 8.36 -13.81 0.13
N ARG A 98 8.11 -14.40 -1.05
CA ARG A 98 9.01 -14.28 -2.21
C ARG A 98 8.93 -12.86 -2.77
N PRO A 99 10.01 -12.23 -3.26
CA PRO A 99 9.91 -10.90 -3.86
C PRO A 99 9.11 -10.94 -5.17
N MET A 100 8.22 -9.97 -5.39
CA MET A 100 7.54 -9.76 -6.69
C MET A 100 8.39 -8.95 -7.67
N TRP A 101 9.42 -8.26 -7.18
CA TRP A 101 10.39 -7.53 -8.00
C TRP A 101 11.81 -7.81 -7.52
N HIS A 102 12.70 -8.06 -8.49
CA HIS A 102 14.10 -8.47 -8.29
C HIS A 102 15.09 -7.49 -8.92
N GLY A 103 14.58 -6.41 -9.54
CA GLY A 103 15.40 -5.45 -10.28
C GLY A 103 16.37 -4.71 -9.36
N ARG A 104 17.39 -4.12 -9.98
CA ARG A 104 18.39 -3.26 -9.32
C ARG A 104 18.22 -1.79 -9.67
N GLY A 105 17.20 -1.46 -10.45
CA GLY A 105 16.91 -0.11 -10.91
C GLY A 105 16.27 0.76 -9.83
N ARG A 106 15.69 1.87 -10.30
CA ARG A 106 15.00 2.86 -9.45
C ARG A 106 13.52 2.53 -9.29
N VAL A 107 12.91 3.21 -8.33
CA VAL A 107 11.47 3.14 -8.06
C VAL A 107 10.83 4.44 -8.53
N LEU A 108 9.76 4.36 -9.32
CA LEU A 108 8.88 5.49 -9.57
C LEU A 108 7.57 5.29 -8.82
N THR A 109 7.26 6.16 -7.85
CA THR A 109 5.98 6.13 -7.13
C THR A 109 5.05 7.19 -7.71
N LEU A 110 3.89 6.76 -8.22
CA LEU A 110 2.82 7.63 -8.69
C LEU A 110 1.78 7.80 -7.58
N LEU A 111 1.62 9.03 -7.10
CA LEU A 111 0.68 9.40 -6.04
C LEU A 111 -0.69 9.80 -6.63
N PRO A 112 -1.78 9.58 -5.89
CA PRO A 112 -3.11 10.01 -6.31
C PRO A 112 -3.29 11.52 -6.12
N ALA A 113 -4.47 12.04 -6.48
CA ALA A 113 -4.80 13.47 -6.39
C ALA A 113 -4.90 14.05 -4.96
N HIS A 114 -4.67 13.23 -3.94
CA HIS A 114 -4.86 13.56 -2.54
C HIS A 114 -3.97 12.67 -1.65
N GLY A 115 -3.91 12.95 -0.36
CA GLY A 115 -3.20 12.17 0.64
C GLY A 115 -1.71 12.05 0.40
N HIS A 116 -1.07 13.04 -0.25
CA HIS A 116 0.30 12.92 -0.76
C HIS A 116 1.29 12.44 0.31
N ALA A 117 1.27 13.03 1.51
CA ALA A 117 2.14 12.62 2.61
C ALA A 117 1.91 11.15 3.04
N VAL A 118 0.64 10.77 3.24
CA VAL A 118 0.27 9.40 3.63
C VAL A 118 0.69 8.39 2.56
N HIS A 119 0.39 8.67 1.29
CA HIS A 119 0.75 7.76 0.20
C HIS A 119 2.25 7.72 -0.05
N LEU A 120 2.97 8.84 0.09
CA LEU A 120 4.43 8.84 0.04
C LEU A 120 5.02 7.94 1.12
N ILE A 121 4.59 8.09 2.38
CA ILE A 121 5.04 7.26 3.51
C ILE A 121 4.70 5.78 3.27
N ARG A 122 3.52 5.49 2.72
CA ARG A 122 3.03 4.12 2.51
C ARG A 122 3.52 3.44 1.24
N ARG A 123 4.06 4.17 0.26
CA ARG A 123 4.28 3.64 -1.11
C ARG A 123 5.68 3.89 -1.62
N ALA A 124 6.28 5.05 -1.28
CA ALA A 124 7.63 5.40 -1.68
C ALA A 124 8.65 5.11 -0.57
N LEU A 125 8.33 5.54 0.66
CA LEU A 125 9.31 5.59 1.75
C LEU A 125 9.95 4.23 2.09
N PRO A 126 9.25 3.09 2.04
CA PRO A 126 9.88 1.80 2.36
C PRO A 126 11.03 1.42 1.42
N PHE A 127 10.95 1.83 0.14
CA PHE A 127 12.07 1.70 -0.78
C PHE A 127 13.23 2.63 -0.41
N ALA A 128 12.93 3.90 -0.13
CA ALA A 128 13.93 4.90 0.25
C ALA A 128 14.64 4.57 1.59
N VAL A 129 13.90 4.06 2.58
CA VAL A 129 14.45 3.56 3.86
C VAL A 129 15.45 2.44 3.63
N CYS A 130 15.27 1.64 2.59
CA CYS A 130 16.22 0.60 2.19
C CYS A 130 17.34 1.09 1.27
N GLY A 131 17.44 2.41 1.01
CA GLY A 131 18.46 3.01 0.17
C GLY A 131 18.25 2.88 -1.33
N MET A 132 17.06 2.47 -1.78
CA MET A 132 16.75 2.46 -3.20
C MET A 132 16.50 3.89 -3.70
N PRO A 133 16.96 4.26 -4.90
CA PRO A 133 16.60 5.54 -5.50
C PRO A 133 15.10 5.58 -5.82
N VAL A 134 14.38 6.55 -5.25
CA VAL A 134 12.93 6.71 -5.44
C VAL A 134 12.64 8.07 -6.05
N LEU A 135 11.97 8.05 -7.19
CA LEU A 135 11.32 9.21 -7.79
C LEU A 135 9.83 9.20 -7.47
N VAL A 136 9.28 10.38 -7.20
CA VAL A 136 7.87 10.55 -6.85
C VAL A 136 7.22 11.52 -7.83
N ALA A 137 6.14 11.07 -8.46
CA ALA A 137 5.33 11.91 -9.34
C ALA A 137 3.86 11.89 -8.90
N GLY A 138 3.15 12.95 -9.21
CA GLY A 138 1.70 13.04 -9.05
C GLY A 138 1.09 13.68 -10.30
N HIS A 139 -0.13 14.19 -10.17
CA HIS A 139 -0.73 14.98 -11.24
C HIS A 139 0.06 16.27 -11.52
N ASP A 140 0.14 16.69 -12.78
CA ASP A 140 0.96 17.84 -13.19
C ASP A 140 0.60 19.13 -12.45
N HIS A 141 -0.70 19.36 -12.19
CA HIS A 141 -1.18 20.52 -11.43
C HIS A 141 -0.83 20.47 -9.92
N GLN A 142 -0.31 19.35 -9.42
CA GLN A 142 0.03 19.13 -8.01
C GLN A 142 1.53 18.98 -7.75
N ARG A 143 2.38 19.18 -8.77
CA ARG A 143 3.84 18.98 -8.67
C ARG A 143 4.47 19.74 -7.50
N ALA A 144 4.04 20.97 -7.22
CA ALA A 144 4.55 21.75 -6.10
C ALA A 144 4.18 21.14 -4.73
N ALA A 145 2.96 20.61 -4.58
CA ALA A 145 2.52 19.95 -3.36
C ALA A 145 3.27 18.64 -3.13
N VAL A 146 3.47 17.84 -4.20
CA VAL A 146 4.28 16.62 -4.16
C VAL A 146 5.73 16.95 -3.79
N ALA A 147 6.32 17.98 -4.41
CA ALA A 147 7.68 18.42 -4.10
C ALA A 147 7.84 18.87 -2.65
N ASN A 148 6.85 19.59 -2.11
CA ASN A 148 6.85 19.99 -0.70
C ASN A 148 6.82 18.76 0.22
N ALA A 149 5.94 17.80 -0.05
CA ALA A 149 5.81 16.58 0.75
C ALA A 149 7.10 15.75 0.73
N VAL A 150 7.70 15.57 -0.45
CA VAL A 150 8.99 14.89 -0.63
C VAL A 150 10.08 15.60 0.17
N ALA A 151 10.25 16.91 -0.02
CA ALA A 151 11.31 17.68 0.65
C ALA A 151 11.20 17.61 2.18
N ARG A 152 9.99 17.75 2.72
CA ARG A 152 9.76 17.67 4.18
C ARG A 152 10.04 16.28 4.71
N ILE A 153 9.59 15.22 4.05
CA ILE A 153 9.81 13.85 4.52
C ILE A 153 11.28 13.44 4.40
N THR A 154 11.96 13.82 3.32
CA THR A 154 13.42 13.67 3.18
C THR A 154 14.15 14.33 4.34
N ARG A 155 13.77 15.56 4.72
CA ARG A 155 14.37 16.28 5.85
C ARG A 155 14.06 15.63 7.20
N LEU A 156 12.80 15.32 7.47
CA LEU A 156 12.34 14.72 8.74
C LEU A 156 13.05 13.39 9.03
N LEU A 157 13.39 12.63 7.99
CA LEU A 157 14.01 11.33 8.10
C LEU A 157 15.52 11.34 7.83
N SER A 158 16.10 12.53 7.65
CA SER A 158 17.52 12.71 7.32
C SER A 158 17.98 11.81 6.16
N LEU A 159 17.14 11.68 5.12
CA LEU A 159 17.45 10.84 3.97
C LEU A 159 18.63 11.45 3.18
N ARG A 160 19.52 10.59 2.69
CA ARG A 160 20.64 11.01 1.84
C ARG A 160 20.12 11.63 0.54
N PRO A 161 20.79 12.67 -0.01
CA PRO A 161 20.49 13.20 -1.34
C PRO A 161 20.43 12.08 -2.38
N GLY A 162 19.51 12.17 -3.35
CA GLY A 162 19.30 11.12 -4.36
C GLY A 162 18.47 9.91 -3.92
N THR A 163 18.14 9.77 -2.63
CA THR A 163 17.37 8.60 -2.16
C THR A 163 15.87 8.74 -2.41
N LEU A 164 15.31 9.93 -2.16
CA LEU A 164 13.89 10.23 -2.34
C LEU A 164 13.75 11.61 -2.95
N GLU A 165 13.30 11.67 -4.19
CA GLU A 165 13.23 12.89 -4.98
C GLU A 165 11.89 13.01 -5.71
N THR A 166 11.54 14.23 -6.06
CA THR A 166 10.40 14.48 -6.95
C THR A 166 10.86 14.26 -8.38
N ALA A 167 10.04 13.59 -9.20
CA ALA A 167 10.35 13.40 -10.60
C ALA A 167 10.52 14.78 -11.30
N PRO A 168 11.62 14.98 -12.05
CA PRO A 168 11.87 16.24 -12.74
C PRO A 168 10.91 16.43 -13.92
N ASP A 169 10.39 15.34 -14.47
CA ASP A 169 9.48 15.31 -15.61
C ASP A 169 8.03 15.01 -15.21
N PRO A 170 7.05 15.36 -16.05
CA PRO A 170 5.67 14.90 -15.91
C PRO A 170 5.57 13.38 -15.78
N ALA A 171 4.57 12.89 -15.05
CA ALA A 171 4.43 11.46 -14.72
C ALA A 171 4.46 10.55 -15.96
N ARG A 172 3.82 10.97 -17.07
CA ARG A 172 3.81 10.21 -18.32
C ARG A 172 5.22 10.03 -18.91
N THR A 173 6.01 11.10 -18.92
CA THR A 173 7.39 11.09 -19.42
C THR A 173 8.28 10.26 -18.49
N ALA A 174 8.13 10.43 -17.18
CA ALA A 174 8.86 9.66 -16.19
C ALA A 174 8.62 8.15 -16.33
N VAL A 175 7.37 7.72 -16.58
CA VAL A 175 7.00 6.31 -16.81
C VAL A 175 7.64 5.76 -18.08
N ALA A 176 7.61 6.53 -19.18
CA ALA A 176 8.16 6.12 -20.47
C ALA A 176 9.69 5.96 -20.44
N ALA A 177 10.36 6.65 -19.53
CA ALA A 177 11.82 6.60 -19.35
C ALA A 177 12.31 5.44 -18.47
N LEU A 178 11.43 4.53 -18.04
CA LEU A 178 11.80 3.40 -17.18
C LEU A 178 12.17 2.16 -18.00
N THR A 179 13.04 1.36 -17.41
CA THR A 179 13.60 0.14 -17.98
C THR A 179 13.08 -1.12 -17.26
N ALA A 180 13.40 -2.30 -17.79
CA ALA A 180 13.01 -3.57 -17.18
C ALA A 180 13.59 -3.79 -15.77
N ASP A 181 14.68 -3.10 -15.43
CA ASP A 181 15.29 -3.14 -14.10
C ASP A 181 14.55 -2.27 -13.07
N ASP A 182 13.64 -1.41 -13.50
CA ASP A 182 12.91 -0.48 -12.64
C ASP A 182 11.57 -1.06 -12.15
N VAL A 183 10.96 -0.36 -11.18
CA VAL A 183 9.59 -0.65 -10.71
C VAL A 183 8.77 0.63 -10.59
N VAL A 184 7.49 0.55 -11.00
CA VAL A 184 6.49 1.59 -10.80
C VAL A 184 5.50 1.17 -9.74
N VAL A 185 5.31 2.01 -8.74
CA VAL A 185 4.24 1.87 -7.75
C VAL A 185 3.12 2.84 -8.10
N VAL A 186 1.96 2.31 -8.46
CA VAL A 186 0.80 3.09 -8.87
C VAL A 186 -0.22 3.14 -7.75
N THR A 187 -0.51 4.32 -7.23
CA THR A 187 -1.60 4.53 -6.28
C THR A 187 -2.71 5.35 -6.92
N GLY A 188 -3.91 4.80 -7.00
CA GLY A 188 -5.04 5.45 -7.67
C GLY A 188 -5.97 4.44 -8.34
N HIS A 189 -6.55 4.81 -9.48
CA HIS A 189 -7.50 3.95 -10.17
C HIS A 189 -6.82 2.76 -10.86
N ALA A 190 -7.47 1.60 -10.87
CA ALA A 190 -7.01 0.41 -11.60
C ALA A 190 -6.78 0.68 -13.10
N ALA A 191 -7.55 1.60 -13.70
CA ALA A 191 -7.34 2.04 -15.08
C ALA A 191 -5.96 2.68 -15.29
N THR A 192 -5.48 3.47 -14.33
CA THR A 192 -4.15 4.08 -14.38
C THR A 192 -3.06 3.01 -14.36
N ALA A 193 -3.18 2.00 -13.49
CA ALA A 193 -2.23 0.89 -13.44
C ALA A 193 -2.16 0.12 -14.78
N ARG A 194 -3.30 -0.11 -15.44
CA ARG A 194 -3.34 -0.70 -16.79
C ARG A 194 -2.62 0.16 -17.83
N THR A 195 -2.88 1.46 -17.86
CA THR A 195 -2.22 2.40 -18.77
C THR A 195 -0.70 2.46 -18.55
N VAL A 196 -0.26 2.42 -17.29
CA VAL A 196 1.17 2.39 -16.95
C VAL A 196 1.80 1.10 -17.45
N ARG A 197 1.18 -0.06 -17.20
CA ARG A 197 1.67 -1.36 -17.70
C ARG A 197 1.84 -1.40 -19.22
N SER A 198 0.96 -0.75 -19.98
CA SER A 198 1.10 -0.70 -21.44
C SER A 198 2.14 0.31 -21.93
N ALA A 199 2.64 1.19 -21.06
CA ALA A 199 3.53 2.30 -21.41
C ALA A 199 4.98 2.12 -20.95
N THR A 200 5.32 1.03 -20.26
CA THR A 200 6.67 0.82 -19.70
C THR A 200 7.08 -0.65 -19.74
N ALA A 201 8.39 -0.90 -19.79
CA ALA A 201 8.99 -2.22 -19.61
C ALA A 201 9.24 -2.56 -18.13
N ALA A 202 9.11 -1.58 -17.23
CA ALA A 202 9.29 -1.76 -15.79
C ALA A 202 8.22 -2.67 -15.18
N SER A 203 8.55 -3.28 -14.04
CA SER A 203 7.54 -3.98 -13.23
C SER A 203 6.53 -2.98 -12.66
N VAL A 204 5.24 -3.31 -12.63
CA VAL A 204 4.19 -2.38 -12.15
C VAL A 204 3.41 -3.01 -11.01
N LEU A 205 3.45 -2.35 -9.85
CA LEU A 205 2.72 -2.72 -8.64
C LEU A 205 1.63 -1.68 -8.39
N GLY A 206 0.36 -2.10 -8.40
CA GLY A 206 -0.75 -1.18 -8.16
C GLY A 206 -1.36 -1.34 -6.77
N ALA A 207 -1.53 -0.24 -6.05
CA ALA A 207 -2.35 -0.15 -4.85
C ALA A 207 -3.64 0.61 -5.22
N THR A 208 -4.62 -0.11 -5.74
CA THR A 208 -5.76 0.49 -6.47
C THR A 208 -7.13 0.17 -5.90
N GLY A 209 -7.16 -0.52 -4.76
CA GLY A 209 -8.41 -0.82 -4.07
C GLY A 209 -9.23 0.45 -3.78
N GLY A 210 -10.53 0.36 -4.00
CA GLY A 210 -11.41 1.53 -4.09
C GLY A 210 -12.28 1.81 -2.87
N CYS A 211 -12.23 0.96 -1.84
CA CYS A 211 -13.09 1.04 -0.67
C CYS A 211 -12.58 0.20 0.52
N VAL A 212 -13.21 0.34 1.67
CA VAL A 212 -13.13 -0.57 2.80
C VAL A 212 -14.33 -1.51 2.76
N VAL A 213 -14.11 -2.80 3.01
CA VAL A 213 -15.19 -3.77 3.23
C VAL A 213 -15.16 -4.16 4.70
N LEU A 214 -16.28 -4.00 5.41
CA LEU A 214 -16.44 -4.44 6.78
C LEU A 214 -17.17 -5.79 6.81
N ILE A 215 -16.61 -6.78 7.50
CA ILE A 215 -17.20 -8.11 7.68
C ILE A 215 -17.31 -8.40 9.18
N GLY A 216 -18.42 -9.00 9.63
CA GLY A 216 -18.59 -9.36 11.03
C GLY A 216 -19.82 -10.23 11.30
N PRO A 217 -20.02 -10.68 12.55
CA PRO A 217 -21.30 -11.23 12.97
C PRO A 217 -22.39 -10.16 12.91
N ASP A 218 -23.64 -10.57 12.70
CA ASP A 218 -24.78 -9.68 12.82
C ASP A 218 -24.97 -9.20 14.27
N GLY A 219 -25.47 -7.97 14.44
CA GLY A 219 -25.79 -7.36 15.72
C GLY A 219 -25.23 -5.95 15.93
N GLY A 220 -25.58 -5.35 17.07
CA GLY A 220 -25.35 -3.93 17.34
C GLY A 220 -23.89 -3.46 17.31
N GLN A 221 -22.91 -4.37 17.48
CA GLN A 221 -21.49 -4.04 17.35
C GLN A 221 -21.11 -3.73 15.89
N LEU A 222 -21.72 -4.43 14.93
CA LEU A 222 -21.50 -4.18 13.51
C LEU A 222 -22.13 -2.86 13.07
N ASP A 223 -23.29 -2.53 13.59
CA ASP A 223 -23.93 -1.24 13.37
C ASP A 223 -23.08 -0.09 13.94
N ALA A 224 -22.53 -0.26 15.14
CA ALA A 224 -21.63 0.71 15.76
C ALA A 224 -20.35 0.92 14.93
N ALA A 225 -19.70 -0.17 14.50
CA ALA A 225 -18.51 -0.11 13.65
C ALA A 225 -18.82 0.55 12.30
N THR A 226 -19.95 0.21 11.69
CA THR A 226 -20.42 0.82 10.45
C THR A 226 -20.62 2.32 10.60
N ALA A 227 -21.29 2.75 11.67
CA ALA A 227 -21.50 4.17 11.97
C ALA A 227 -20.16 4.89 12.19
N ALA A 228 -19.24 4.31 12.96
CA ALA A 228 -17.93 4.89 13.23
C ALA A 228 -17.09 5.08 11.95
N LEU A 229 -17.04 4.07 11.07
CA LEU A 229 -16.31 4.16 9.80
C LEU A 229 -16.91 5.21 8.85
N ARG A 230 -18.24 5.40 8.89
CA ARG A 230 -18.93 6.39 8.06
C ARG A 230 -18.61 7.85 8.43
N VAL A 231 -18.22 8.14 9.68
CA VAL A 231 -17.92 9.51 10.14
C VAL A 231 -16.79 10.17 9.33
N HIS A 232 -15.83 9.38 8.86
CA HIS A 232 -14.63 9.87 8.18
C HIS A 232 -14.63 9.58 6.67
N GLU A 233 -15.79 9.30 6.10
CA GLU A 233 -15.90 9.04 4.68
C GLU A 233 -15.70 10.31 3.86
N HIS A 234 -14.87 10.17 2.82
CA HIS A 234 -14.74 11.20 1.80
C HIS A 234 -15.08 10.59 0.43
N PRO A 235 -15.98 11.21 -0.35
CA PRO A 235 -16.24 10.80 -1.72
C PRO A 235 -14.94 10.76 -2.53
N GLY A 236 -14.58 9.59 -3.06
CA GLY A 236 -13.34 9.39 -3.81
C GLY A 236 -12.10 9.00 -2.99
N SER A 237 -12.23 8.78 -1.68
CA SER A 237 -11.18 8.13 -0.88
C SER A 237 -11.28 6.61 -0.96
N CYS A 238 -10.13 5.93 -1.00
CA CYS A 238 -10.04 4.47 -0.88
C CYS A 238 -10.49 3.95 0.51
N THR A 239 -10.66 4.86 1.49
CA THR A 239 -11.11 4.54 2.86
C THR A 239 -12.63 4.59 3.05
N ARG A 240 -13.40 4.93 2.00
CA ARG A 240 -14.87 4.92 2.07
C ARG A 240 -15.40 3.51 2.34
N LEU A 241 -16.48 3.34 3.09
CA LEU A 241 -17.10 2.03 3.26
C LEU A 241 -17.81 1.65 1.95
N GLY A 242 -17.32 0.59 1.31
CA GLY A 242 -17.87 0.06 0.05
C GLY A 242 -18.88 -1.06 0.25
N GLY A 243 -18.90 -1.67 1.45
CA GLY A 243 -19.86 -2.71 1.79
C GLY A 243 -19.71 -3.16 3.24
N VAL A 244 -20.82 -3.60 3.81
CA VAL A 244 -20.91 -4.24 5.13
C VAL A 244 -21.55 -5.60 4.90
N TRP A 245 -20.91 -6.65 5.43
CA TRP A 245 -21.32 -8.02 5.19
C TRP A 245 -21.39 -8.79 6.51
N THR A 246 -22.53 -9.45 6.72
CA THR A 246 -22.77 -10.30 7.89
C THR A 246 -22.61 -11.77 7.54
N ALA A 247 -21.98 -12.53 8.43
CA ALA A 247 -22.00 -13.99 8.34
C ALA A 247 -23.38 -14.49 8.81
N ASP A 248 -24.04 -15.30 7.99
CA ASP A 248 -25.29 -15.96 8.40
C ASP A 248 -24.94 -17.29 9.09
N PRO A 249 -25.19 -17.45 10.40
CA PRO A 249 -24.92 -18.71 11.10
C PRO A 249 -25.84 -19.86 10.66
N THR A 250 -26.92 -19.59 9.93
CA THR A 250 -27.95 -20.56 9.56
C THR A 250 -27.87 -21.07 8.12
N ASP A 251 -27.29 -20.30 7.19
CA ASP A 251 -27.34 -20.55 5.73
C ASP A 251 -26.01 -20.96 5.06
N GLY A 252 -25.05 -21.49 5.84
CA GLY A 252 -23.78 -21.99 5.31
C GLY A 252 -22.71 -20.89 5.10
N PRO A 253 -21.74 -21.04 4.17
CA PRO A 253 -20.56 -20.15 4.05
C PRO A 253 -20.87 -18.79 3.40
N LEU A 254 -22.15 -18.42 3.29
CA LEU A 254 -22.60 -17.21 2.59
C LEU A 254 -22.62 -16.00 3.51
N TRP A 255 -22.34 -14.85 2.91
CA TRP A 255 -22.33 -13.55 3.55
C TRP A 255 -23.45 -12.70 2.95
N ARG A 256 -24.17 -11.98 3.81
CA ARG A 256 -25.30 -11.12 3.42
C ARG A 256 -24.91 -9.66 3.53
N ASP A 257 -25.28 -8.86 2.53
CA ASP A 257 -25.16 -7.40 2.63
C ASP A 257 -26.36 -6.76 3.33
N THR A 258 -26.33 -5.43 3.47
CA THR A 258 -27.43 -4.65 4.07
C THR A 258 -28.73 -4.69 3.27
N THR A 259 -28.74 -5.21 2.04
CA THR A 259 -29.93 -5.41 1.20
C THR A 259 -30.48 -6.84 1.27
N GLY A 260 -29.77 -7.75 1.96
CA GLY A 260 -30.11 -9.16 2.08
C GLY A 260 -29.54 -10.04 0.97
N ALA A 261 -28.77 -9.48 0.03
CA ALA A 261 -28.13 -10.23 -1.04
C ALA A 261 -27.03 -11.14 -0.46
N ALA A 262 -27.08 -12.43 -0.79
CA ALA A 262 -26.16 -13.44 -0.28
C ALA A 262 -25.11 -13.82 -1.33
N ALA A 263 -23.84 -13.86 -0.94
CA ALA A 263 -22.73 -14.29 -1.79
C ALA A 263 -21.60 -14.93 -0.98
N ALA A 264 -20.74 -15.73 -1.62
CA ALA A 264 -19.53 -16.21 -1.00
C ALA A 264 -18.57 -15.05 -0.71
N LEU A 265 -17.90 -15.05 0.44
CA LEU A 265 -17.02 -13.95 0.87
C LEU A 265 -15.93 -13.62 -0.16
N GLU A 266 -15.37 -14.63 -0.80
CA GLU A 266 -14.33 -14.42 -1.80
C GLU A 266 -14.86 -13.67 -3.03
N ALA A 267 -16.09 -13.97 -3.46
CA ALA A 267 -16.74 -13.30 -4.57
C ALA A 267 -17.05 -11.84 -4.23
N VAL A 268 -17.53 -11.59 -3.00
CA VAL A 268 -17.79 -10.26 -2.45
C VAL A 268 -16.52 -9.40 -2.48
N VAL A 269 -15.44 -9.89 -1.87
CA VAL A 269 -14.19 -9.16 -1.73
C VAL A 269 -13.52 -8.94 -3.08
N THR A 270 -13.53 -9.95 -3.96
CA THR A 270 -12.97 -9.82 -5.31
C THR A 270 -13.72 -8.79 -6.15
N ALA A 271 -15.06 -8.82 -6.11
CA ALA A 271 -15.89 -7.87 -6.87
C ALA A 271 -15.76 -6.43 -6.35
N ALA A 272 -15.66 -6.24 -5.03
CA ALA A 272 -15.51 -4.93 -4.42
C ALA A 272 -14.14 -4.29 -4.65
N HIS A 273 -13.10 -5.11 -4.86
CA HIS A 273 -11.69 -4.71 -4.96
C HIS A 273 -11.31 -3.70 -3.85
N PRO A 274 -11.34 -4.12 -2.57
CA PRO A 274 -11.11 -3.21 -1.46
C PRO A 274 -9.65 -2.77 -1.36
N SER A 275 -9.43 -1.60 -0.77
CA SER A 275 -8.15 -1.16 -0.24
C SER A 275 -7.85 -1.82 1.12
N ALA A 276 -8.90 -2.18 1.88
CA ALA A 276 -8.78 -2.93 3.13
C ALA A 276 -10.05 -3.73 3.42
N VAL A 277 -9.86 -4.90 4.02
CA VAL A 277 -10.96 -5.68 4.61
C VAL A 277 -10.82 -5.56 6.12
N TYR A 278 -11.85 -5.03 6.79
CA TYR A 278 -11.93 -4.96 8.24
C TYR A 278 -12.84 -6.08 8.73
N ARG A 279 -12.33 -6.86 9.68
CA ARG A 279 -13.03 -7.97 10.31
C ARG A 279 -13.37 -7.54 11.72
N LEU A 280 -14.65 -7.31 11.98
CA LEU A 280 -15.13 -7.05 13.32
C LEU A 280 -14.88 -8.29 14.19
N THR A 281 -14.11 -8.11 15.25
CA THR A 281 -13.68 -9.15 16.15
C THR A 281 -13.88 -8.71 17.59
N GLY A 282 -14.12 -9.66 18.49
CA GLY A 282 -14.19 -9.38 19.93
C GLY A 282 -12.86 -8.99 20.58
N SER A 283 -11.74 -8.99 19.84
CA SER A 283 -10.41 -8.61 20.33
C SER A 283 -9.55 -7.98 19.24
N LEU A 284 -8.88 -6.87 19.55
CA LEU A 284 -7.91 -6.24 18.64
C LEU A 284 -6.60 -7.03 18.51
N ASP A 285 -6.34 -7.97 19.44
CA ASP A 285 -5.14 -8.83 19.43
C ASP A 285 -5.29 -10.04 18.51
N ASP A 286 -6.48 -10.25 17.93
CA ASP A 286 -6.72 -11.28 16.93
C ASP A 286 -5.72 -11.17 15.76
N PRO A 287 -5.17 -12.27 15.24
CA PRO A 287 -4.30 -12.19 14.08
C PRO A 287 -5.10 -11.78 12.82
N PRO A 288 -4.45 -11.08 11.87
CA PRO A 288 -5.01 -10.91 10.53
C PRO A 288 -5.32 -12.26 9.86
N ARG A 289 -6.29 -12.26 8.94
CA ARG A 289 -6.64 -13.45 8.14
C ARG A 289 -6.51 -13.17 6.65
N ASP A 290 -6.22 -14.20 5.87
CA ASP A 290 -6.33 -14.11 4.42
C ASP A 290 -7.81 -14.26 4.00
N VAL A 291 -8.29 -13.36 3.15
CA VAL A 291 -9.61 -13.42 2.52
C VAL A 291 -9.45 -13.06 1.06
N ALA A 292 -9.58 -14.04 0.16
CA ALA A 292 -9.38 -13.88 -1.28
C ALA A 292 -8.03 -13.19 -1.64
N GLY A 293 -6.96 -13.50 -0.92
CA GLY A 293 -5.65 -12.89 -1.12
C GLY A 293 -5.52 -11.45 -0.57
N TYR A 294 -6.56 -10.90 0.06
CA TYR A 294 -6.48 -9.68 0.87
C TYR A 294 -6.17 -10.02 2.32
N THR A 295 -5.61 -9.06 3.05
CA THR A 295 -5.45 -9.18 4.50
C THR A 295 -6.68 -8.57 5.20
N ALA A 296 -7.48 -9.42 5.83
CA ALA A 296 -8.58 -9.03 6.71
C ALA A 296 -8.04 -8.70 8.11
N LEU A 297 -8.16 -7.43 8.49
CA LEU A 297 -7.59 -6.90 9.73
C LEU A 297 -8.64 -6.89 10.84
N PRO A 298 -8.30 -7.33 12.07
CA PRO A 298 -9.21 -7.24 13.21
C PRO A 298 -9.56 -5.77 13.49
N CYS A 299 -10.83 -5.49 13.76
CA CYS A 299 -11.27 -4.20 14.26
C CYS A 299 -12.31 -4.36 15.39
N ASP A 300 -12.47 -3.31 16.18
CA ASP A 300 -13.49 -3.21 17.23
C ASP A 300 -14.74 -2.44 16.76
N GLU A 301 -15.70 -2.26 17.67
CA GLU A 301 -16.95 -1.53 17.44
C GLU A 301 -16.76 -0.03 17.16
N ALA A 302 -15.59 0.53 17.46
CA ALA A 302 -15.23 1.90 17.09
C ALA A 302 -14.55 1.97 15.72
N GLY A 303 -14.43 0.84 15.00
CA GLY A 303 -13.73 0.76 13.73
C GLY A 303 -12.21 0.90 13.86
N VAL A 304 -11.66 0.80 15.07
CA VAL A 304 -10.22 0.85 15.33
C VAL A 304 -9.62 -0.48 14.91
N VAL A 305 -8.54 -0.43 14.12
CA VAL A 305 -7.87 -1.62 13.62
C VAL A 305 -6.72 -2.00 14.56
N GLY A 306 -6.68 -3.26 15.00
CA GLY A 306 -5.69 -3.74 15.98
C GLY A 306 -4.26 -3.83 15.43
N THR A 307 -4.13 -3.98 14.11
CA THR A 307 -2.84 -4.09 13.43
C THR A 307 -2.89 -3.60 11.98
N LEU A 308 -1.76 -3.12 11.46
CA LEU A 308 -1.62 -2.73 10.06
C LEU A 308 -0.78 -3.71 9.25
N VAL A 309 -0.48 -4.87 9.83
CA VAL A 309 0.22 -5.94 9.12
C VAL A 309 -0.64 -6.42 7.95
N GLY A 310 -0.10 -6.37 6.74
CA GLY A 310 -0.79 -6.68 5.49
C GLY A 310 -1.80 -5.63 5.02
N PHE A 311 -1.89 -4.47 5.69
CA PHE A 311 -2.81 -3.40 5.30
C PHE A 311 -2.53 -2.92 3.86
N GLY A 312 -3.60 -2.72 3.09
CA GLY A 312 -3.49 -2.20 1.74
C GLY A 312 -3.11 -3.24 0.69
N ARG A 313 -2.97 -4.51 1.05
CA ARG A 313 -2.64 -5.61 0.13
C ARG A 313 -3.65 -5.64 -1.04
N ASP A 314 -3.13 -5.60 -2.26
CA ASP A 314 -3.92 -5.62 -3.50
C ASP A 314 -3.48 -6.83 -4.33
N PRO A 315 -4.09 -8.01 -4.15
CA PRO A 315 -3.75 -9.21 -4.91
C PRO A 315 -4.07 -9.07 -6.40
N GLN A 316 -4.98 -8.18 -6.80
CA GLN A 316 -5.36 -7.99 -8.20
C GLN A 316 -4.34 -7.15 -8.98
N GLN A 317 -3.66 -6.23 -8.30
CA GLN A 317 -2.68 -5.35 -8.94
C GLN A 317 -1.24 -5.60 -8.46
N GLY A 318 -1.04 -6.59 -7.60
CA GLY A 318 0.26 -6.99 -7.10
C GLY A 318 0.87 -5.97 -6.14
N TRP A 319 0.08 -5.32 -5.29
CA TRP A 319 0.67 -4.56 -4.16
C TRP A 319 0.71 -5.44 -2.90
N PRO A 320 1.87 -5.57 -2.23
CA PRO A 320 1.99 -6.49 -1.09
C PRO A 320 1.31 -6.05 0.20
N GLY A 321 0.86 -4.80 0.28
CA GLY A 321 0.34 -4.23 1.51
C GLY A 321 1.45 -3.55 2.29
N ASP A 322 1.71 -3.99 3.53
CA ASP A 322 2.74 -3.41 4.40
C ASP A 322 4.15 -3.95 4.11
N PHE A 323 4.45 -4.31 2.85
CA PHE A 323 5.79 -4.66 2.35
C PHE A 323 6.49 -5.85 3.06
N LEU A 324 5.79 -6.63 3.89
CA LEU A 324 6.32 -7.83 4.56
C LEU A 324 5.39 -9.05 4.55
N VAL A 325 4.21 -8.96 3.93
CA VAL A 325 3.36 -10.13 3.73
C VAL A 325 3.67 -10.76 2.38
#